data_AF-A0AAU0F1Q3-F1
#
_entry.id   AF-A0AAU0F1Q3-F1
#
_cell.length_a   1.000
_cell.length_b   1.000
_cell.length_c   1.000
_cell.angle_alpha   90.00
_cell.angle_beta   90.00
_cell.angle_gamma   90.00
#
_symmetry.space_group_name_H-M   'P 1'
#
loop_
_entity.id
_entity.type
_entity.pdbx_description
1 polymer ?
#
loop_
_entity_poly.entity_id
_entity_poly.type
_entity_poly.pdbx_seq_one_letter_code
_entity_poly.pdbx_strand_id
1 'polypeptide(L)'
;MQTLFDDEVLAAQPATPSVTEVSQDIKPSKTPFKLDLNDRIAFSKMLFGGSQMELNEVVNQLNHFETLDEAKEFLSDMYYEKDWEKVDEYAQRLWILVENKFM
;
A
#
# COMPACT_ATOMS: atom_id res chain seq x y z
N MET A 1 -9.75 63.98 27.56
CA MET A 1 -9.50 62.59 27.09
C MET A 1 -9.80 62.58 25.60
N GLN A 2 -8.76 62.32 24.80
CA GLN A 2 -8.56 62.71 23.40
C GLN A 2 -8.83 61.54 22.42
N THR A 3 -9.17 61.92 21.18
CA THR A 3 -9.34 61.25 19.86
C THR A 3 -8.55 59.95 19.60
N LEU A 4 -9.12 58.91 18.96
CA LEU A 4 -9.40 58.71 17.52
C LEU A 4 -8.14 58.59 16.63
N PHE A 5 -8.04 57.45 15.91
CA PHE A 5 -7.06 57.03 14.87
C PHE A 5 -5.66 56.67 15.43
N ASP A 6 -4.96 55.58 15.06
CA ASP A 6 -4.69 54.88 13.79
C ASP A 6 -4.34 53.41 14.17
N ASP A 7 -5.07 52.35 13.79
CA ASP A 7 -5.07 51.61 12.51
C ASP A 7 -3.79 51.67 11.64
N GLU A 8 -3.45 50.55 10.99
CA GLU A 8 -2.24 50.31 10.17
C GLU A 8 -0.90 50.15 10.94
N VAL A 9 -0.06 49.12 10.75
CA VAL A 9 0.17 48.24 9.60
C VAL A 9 0.96 46.97 10.01
N LEU A 10 0.46 45.83 9.51
CA LEU A 10 1.18 44.83 8.69
C LEU A 10 2.21 43.85 9.30
N ALA A 11 1.77 42.59 9.43
CA ALA A 11 2.37 41.43 8.74
C ALA A 11 1.39 40.24 8.81
N ALA A 12 0.66 39.93 7.73
CA ALA A 12 0.96 38.83 6.80
C ALA A 12 0.88 37.44 7.47
N GLN A 13 0.01 36.49 7.15
CA GLN A 13 -0.91 36.26 6.03
C GLN A 13 -2.05 35.32 6.48
N PRO A 14 -3.14 35.24 5.70
CA PRO A 14 -4.37 34.53 6.03
C PRO A 14 -4.34 33.08 5.50
N ALA A 15 -4.81 32.11 6.30
CA ALA A 15 -5.37 30.85 5.81
C ALA A 15 -5.98 30.06 6.97
N THR A 16 -7.29 30.19 7.16
CA THR A 16 -8.10 28.98 7.23
C THR A 16 -8.81 28.84 5.89
N PRO A 17 -8.54 27.75 5.18
CA PRO A 17 -9.59 26.99 4.52
C PRO A 17 -9.57 25.60 5.16
N SER A 18 -10.58 25.23 5.97
CA SER A 18 -11.89 24.79 5.52
C SER A 18 -11.82 23.82 4.32
N VAL A 19 -12.10 22.55 4.65
CA VAL A 19 -12.72 21.54 3.80
C VAL A 19 -11.93 21.04 2.59
N THR A 20 -11.39 19.84 2.76
CA THR A 20 -11.70 18.74 1.84
C THR A 20 -11.67 17.48 2.71
N GLU A 21 -12.76 17.11 3.39
CA GLU A 21 -13.72 16.13 2.86
C GLU A 21 -13.38 15.69 1.42
N VAL A 22 -12.20 15.10 1.24
CA VAL A 22 -11.86 14.41 -0.01
C VAL A 22 -12.29 12.97 0.20
N SER A 23 -13.54 12.77 -0.17
CA SER A 23 -14.02 11.56 -0.82
C SER A 23 -13.63 10.28 -0.08
N GLN A 24 -14.59 9.80 0.72
CA GLN A 24 -15.05 8.44 0.52
C GLN A 24 -15.48 8.28 -0.95
N ASP A 25 -14.55 8.30 -1.90
CA ASP A 25 -14.69 7.56 -3.13
C ASP A 25 -14.47 6.09 -2.76
N ILE A 26 -15.47 5.53 -2.11
CA ILE A 26 -15.79 4.12 -2.27
C ILE A 26 -16.29 4.02 -3.72
N LYS A 27 -15.35 4.11 -4.67
CA LYS A 27 -15.55 3.91 -6.11
C LYS A 27 -14.78 2.66 -6.49
N PRO A 28 -15.40 1.86 -7.36
CA PRO A 28 -16.00 0.59 -7.03
C PRO A 28 -14.95 -0.49 -6.74
N SER A 29 -15.22 -1.36 -5.77
CA SER A 29 -14.88 -2.78 -5.87
C SER A 29 -13.52 -3.12 -6.53
N LYS A 30 -12.41 -2.48 -6.14
CA LYS A 30 -11.11 -3.13 -6.27
C LYS A 30 -11.16 -4.24 -5.24
N THR A 31 -11.59 -5.43 -5.66
CA THR A 31 -11.44 -6.64 -4.88
C THR A 31 -9.99 -6.63 -4.40
N PRO A 32 -9.75 -6.41 -3.09
CA PRO A 32 -8.38 -6.35 -2.62
C PRO A 32 -7.74 -7.68 -3.00
N PHE A 33 -6.45 -7.66 -3.31
CA PHE A 33 -5.64 -8.84 -3.42
C PHE A 33 -5.84 -9.64 -2.13
N LYS A 34 -6.72 -10.63 -2.21
CA LYS A 34 -7.11 -11.50 -1.11
C LYS A 34 -6.37 -12.80 -1.31
N LEU A 35 -5.30 -12.92 -0.54
CA LEU A 35 -4.67 -14.19 -0.33
C LEU A 35 -5.63 -15.11 0.45
N ASP A 36 -5.72 -16.37 0.05
CA ASP A 36 -6.46 -17.36 0.80
C ASP A 36 -5.79 -17.60 2.16
N LEU A 37 -6.56 -18.00 3.18
CA LEU A 37 -6.00 -18.19 4.53
C LEU A 37 -4.90 -19.26 4.52
N ASN A 38 -5.09 -20.32 3.73
CA ASN A 38 -4.11 -21.40 3.57
C ASN A 38 -2.83 -20.90 2.90
N ASP A 39 -2.95 -20.11 1.83
CA ASP A 39 -1.80 -19.50 1.15
C ASP A 39 -1.07 -18.51 2.06
N ARG A 40 -1.82 -17.75 2.86
CA ARG A 40 -1.26 -16.82 3.82
C ARG A 40 -0.42 -17.51 4.88
N ILE A 41 -0.91 -18.62 5.42
CA ILE A 41 -0.16 -19.42 6.39
C ILE A 41 1.04 -20.08 5.73
N ALA A 42 0.89 -20.60 4.51
CA ALA A 42 1.97 -21.24 3.77
C ALA A 42 3.09 -20.26 3.43
N PHE A 43 2.78 -19.10 2.84
CA PHE A 43 3.77 -18.10 2.47
C PHE A 43 4.43 -17.48 3.68
N SER A 44 3.67 -17.10 4.71
CA SER A 44 4.29 -16.56 5.92
C SER A 44 5.31 -17.53 6.49
N LYS A 45 5.03 -18.84 6.48
CA LYS A 45 5.96 -19.85 6.99
C LYS A 45 7.12 -20.19 6.04
N MET A 46 6.86 -20.34 4.75
CA MET A 46 7.86 -20.79 3.76
C MET A 46 8.68 -19.65 3.19
N LEU A 47 8.02 -18.56 2.79
CA LEU A 47 8.66 -17.39 2.17
C LEU A 47 9.21 -16.42 3.22
N PHE A 48 8.54 -16.30 4.36
CA PHE A 48 8.86 -15.33 5.41
C PHE A 48 9.28 -15.97 6.75
N GLY A 49 9.57 -17.27 6.78
CA GLY A 49 10.10 -17.96 7.98
C GLY A 49 9.16 -17.99 9.21
N GLY A 50 7.88 -17.73 9.01
CA GLY A 50 6.84 -17.59 10.03
C GLY A 50 6.39 -16.15 10.28
N SER A 51 6.98 -15.17 9.58
CA SER A 51 6.68 -13.75 9.76
C SER A 51 5.40 -13.35 9.02
N GLN A 52 4.28 -13.36 9.75
CA GLN A 52 3.01 -12.85 9.24
C GLN A 52 3.03 -11.33 9.04
N MET A 53 3.88 -10.60 9.77
CA MET A 53 3.99 -9.15 9.64
C MET A 53 4.54 -8.79 8.25
N GLU A 54 5.65 -9.38 7.83
CA GLU A 54 6.23 -9.14 6.50
C GLU A 54 5.27 -9.55 5.38
N LEU A 55 4.56 -10.67 5.53
CA LEU A 55 3.55 -11.06 4.56
C LEU A 55 2.41 -10.03 4.47
N ASN A 56 1.93 -9.50 5.60
CA ASN A 56 0.91 -8.45 5.59
C ASN A 56 1.40 -7.21 4.83
N GLU A 57 2.65 -6.79 5.06
CA GLU A 57 3.26 -5.63 4.39
C GLU A 57 3.35 -5.87 2.87
N VAL A 58 3.88 -7.03 2.45
CA VAL A 58 3.95 -7.42 1.04
C VAL A 58 2.57 -7.47 0.40
N VAL A 59 1.59 -8.07 1.06
CA VAL A 59 0.20 -8.10 0.57
C VAL A 59 -0.40 -6.70 0.47
N ASN A 60 -0.11 -5.81 1.44
CA ASN A 60 -0.58 -4.43 1.42
C ASN A 60 0.05 -3.63 0.26
N GLN A 61 1.35 -3.85 0.02
CA GLN A 61 2.07 -3.25 -1.10
C GLN A 61 1.55 -3.77 -2.45
N LEU A 62 1.28 -5.08 -2.55
CA LEU A 62 0.61 -5.71 -3.71
C LEU A 62 -0.81 -5.17 -3.96
N ASN A 63 -1.49 -4.73 -2.91
CA ASN A 63 -2.78 -4.03 -3.03
C ASN A 63 -2.63 -2.59 -3.53
N HIS A 64 -1.50 -1.93 -3.25
CA HIS A 64 -1.21 -0.56 -3.67
C HIS A 64 -0.80 -0.47 -5.14
N PHE A 65 -0.13 -1.50 -5.69
CA PHE A 65 0.24 -1.52 -7.10
C PHE A 65 -0.98 -1.43 -8.02
N GLU A 66 -0.85 -0.56 -9.03
CA GLU A 66 -1.89 -0.31 -10.02
C GLU A 66 -1.76 -1.25 -11.22
N THR A 67 -0.55 -1.74 -11.51
CA THR A 67 -0.27 -2.65 -12.61
C THR A 67 0.35 -3.97 -12.15
N LEU A 68 0.17 -5.01 -12.97
CA LEU A 68 0.78 -6.32 -12.74
C LEU A 68 2.31 -6.25 -12.85
N ASP A 69 2.83 -5.42 -13.76
CA ASP A 69 4.27 -5.31 -14.03
C ASP A 69 5.02 -4.83 -12.77
N GLU A 70 4.53 -3.76 -12.12
CA GLU A 70 5.08 -3.26 -10.85
C GLU A 70 5.05 -4.32 -9.75
N ALA A 71 3.96 -5.09 -9.67
CA ALA A 71 3.84 -6.15 -8.69
C ALA A 71 4.81 -7.31 -8.96
N LYS A 72 5.07 -7.63 -10.23
CA LYS A 72 6.01 -8.69 -10.64
C LYS A 72 7.47 -8.29 -10.43
N GLU A 73 7.82 -7.04 -10.73
CA GLU A 73 9.15 -6.49 -10.42
C GLU A 73 9.41 -6.56 -8.92
N PHE A 74 8.49 -6.03 -8.10
CA PHE A 74 8.61 -6.08 -6.64
C PHE A 74 8.77 -7.51 -6.09
N LEU A 75 7.98 -8.47 -6.60
CA LEU A 75 8.12 -9.87 -6.20
C LEU A 75 9.44 -10.49 -6.66
N SER A 76 9.98 -10.07 -7.81
CA SER A 76 11.27 -10.54 -8.30
C SER A 76 12.40 -10.02 -7.42
N ASP A 77 12.41 -8.73 -7.06
CA ASP A 77 13.36 -8.18 -6.09
C ASP A 77 13.31 -8.95 -4.77
N MET A 78 12.11 -9.13 -4.22
CA MET A 78 11.87 -9.94 -3.02
C MET A 78 12.37 -11.38 -3.15
N TYR A 79 12.19 -12.01 -4.31
CA TYR A 79 12.65 -13.38 -4.57
C TYR A 79 14.16 -13.50 -4.43
N TYR A 80 14.91 -12.54 -4.97
CA TYR A 80 16.36 -12.50 -4.86
C TYR A 80 16.82 -12.10 -3.45
N GLU A 81 16.17 -11.11 -2.83
CA GLU A 81 16.53 -10.65 -1.47
C GLU A 81 16.27 -11.71 -0.39
N LYS A 82 15.27 -12.57 -0.57
CA LYS A 82 14.86 -13.59 0.39
C LYS A 82 15.33 -15.00 0.04
N ASP A 83 16.13 -15.17 -1.02
CA ASP A 83 16.59 -16.48 -1.50
C ASP A 83 15.43 -17.48 -1.66
N TRP A 84 14.35 -17.05 -2.31
CA TRP A 84 13.16 -17.88 -2.51
C TRP A 84 13.37 -19.06 -3.46
N GLU A 85 14.56 -19.22 -4.03
CA GLU A 85 14.97 -20.38 -4.85
C GLU A 85 14.69 -21.72 -4.18
N LYS A 86 14.85 -21.81 -2.85
CA LYS A 86 14.58 -23.05 -2.09
C LYS A 86 13.09 -23.36 -1.91
N VAL A 87 12.24 -22.34 -2.09
CA VAL A 87 10.79 -22.37 -1.89
C VAL A 87 10.08 -21.86 -3.14
N ASP A 88 10.68 -22.14 -4.30
CA ASP A 88 10.25 -21.63 -5.61
C ASP A 88 8.78 -21.96 -5.90
N GLU A 89 8.32 -23.15 -5.52
CA GLU A 89 6.90 -23.56 -5.65
C GLU A 89 5.93 -22.55 -5.00
N TYR A 90 6.30 -22.01 -3.84
CA TYR A 90 5.49 -21.02 -3.11
C TYR A 90 5.61 -19.63 -3.74
N ALA A 91 6.79 -19.25 -4.21
CA ALA A 91 7.00 -17.99 -4.92
C ALA A 91 6.22 -17.96 -6.25
N GLN A 92 6.26 -19.05 -7.02
CA GLN A 92 5.44 -19.24 -8.22
C GLN A 92 3.95 -19.12 -7.92
N ARG A 93 3.48 -19.75 -6.84
CA ARG A 93 2.09 -19.61 -6.39
C ARG A 93 1.73 -18.15 -6.08
N LEU A 94 2.61 -17.44 -5.37
CA LEU A 94 2.41 -16.02 -5.06
C LEU A 94 2.34 -15.17 -6.34
N TRP A 95 3.20 -15.43 -7.32
CA TRP A 95 3.14 -14.79 -8.64
C TRP A 95 1.81 -15.05 -9.35
N ILE A 96 1.36 -16.31 -9.42
CA ILE A 96 0.09 -16.67 -10.07
C ILE A 96 -1.10 -15.98 -9.40
N LEU A 97 -1.11 -15.90 -8.06
CA LEU A 97 -2.16 -15.20 -7.30
C LEU A 97 -2.17 -13.71 -7.65
N VAL A 98 -0.99 -13.09 -7.72
CA VAL A 98 -0.84 -11.70 -8.11
C VAL A 98 -1.32 -11.50 -9.55
N GLU A 99 -0.90 -12.33 -10.50
CA GLU A 99 -1.39 -12.31 -11.89
C GLU A 99 -2.91 -12.41 -11.97
N ASN A 100 -3.52 -13.35 -11.25
CA ASN A 100 -4.98 -13.52 -11.20
C ASN A 100 -5.73 -12.32 -10.60
N LYS A 101 -5.09 -11.48 -9.79
CA LYS A 101 -5.71 -10.27 -9.23
C LYS A 101 -5.74 -9.11 -10.24
N PHE A 102 -4.84 -9.12 -11.23
CA PHE A 102 -4.75 -8.07 -12.24
C PHE A 102 -5.38 -8.45 -13.60
N MET A 103 -5.76 -9.72 -13.79
CA MET A 103 -6.60 -10.18 -14.92
C MET A 103 -8.08 -9.86 -14.71
#